data_AF-A0A1C3P7P0-F1
#
_entry.id   AF-A0A1C3P7P0-F1
#
_cell.length_a   1.000
_cell.length_b   1.000
_cell.length_c   1.000
_cell.angle_alpha   90.00
_cell.angle_beta   90.00
_cell.angle_gamma   90.00
#
_symmetry.space_group_name_H-M   'P 1'
#
loop_
_entity.id
_entity.type
_entity.pdbx_description
1 polymer ?
#
loop_
_entity_poly.entity_id
_entity_poly.type
_entity_poly.pdbx_seq_one_letter_code
_entity_poly.pdbx_strand_id
1 'polypeptide(L)'
;MAAALDGRDAVVMSNEWSASVGTVEVDGRSINHQYSKGEAFENSLRSVLAETLAGRPDYFSLLRPFTELWIARRFAAYPQYFDHFRSCNRAFHLDPARRLDRWCGRCDKCCFIDLILAPFLDEPTLRRVFDGREPLADPALVGRFQALLGLSSENKPWECVGDVTECRVATLLAAPRRDRAGSAVLAALGPLSGEPTPEELLTPHGRHFVPDRYAPDDLLV
;
A
#
# COMPACT_ATOMS: atom_id res chain seq x y z
N MET A 1 -4.55 -4.78 -24.99
CA MET A 1 -4.82 -5.70 -26.11
C MET A 1 -5.58 -6.95 -25.69
N ALA A 2 -5.13 -7.76 -24.73
CA ALA A 2 -5.83 -8.99 -24.32
C ALA A 2 -7.34 -8.77 -24.05
N ALA A 3 -7.70 -7.77 -23.25
CA ALA A 3 -9.10 -7.40 -23.01
C ALA A 3 -9.88 -7.12 -24.30
N ALA A 4 -9.31 -6.34 -25.24
CA ALA A 4 -9.96 -6.05 -26.51
C ALA A 4 -10.11 -7.30 -27.40
N LEU A 5 -9.08 -8.15 -27.44
CA LEU A 5 -9.10 -9.40 -28.22
C LEU A 5 -10.12 -10.41 -27.67
N ASP A 6 -10.32 -10.42 -26.36
CA ASP A 6 -11.29 -11.27 -25.68
C ASP A 6 -12.70 -10.65 -25.62
N GLY A 7 -12.92 -9.49 -26.24
CA GLY A 7 -14.20 -8.79 -26.21
C GLY A 7 -14.61 -8.28 -24.82
N ARG A 8 -13.65 -8.12 -23.90
CA ARG A 8 -13.88 -7.51 -22.58
C ARG A 8 -14.05 -6.01 -22.70
N ASP A 9 -14.96 -5.46 -21.91
CA ASP A 9 -15.31 -4.04 -21.92
C ASP A 9 -14.45 -3.18 -20.99
N ALA A 10 -13.73 -3.79 -20.04
CA ALA A 10 -12.92 -3.10 -19.05
C ALA A 10 -11.59 -3.81 -18.73
N VAL A 11 -10.60 -3.02 -18.36
CA VAL A 11 -9.35 -3.40 -17.68
C VAL A 11 -9.37 -2.73 -16.31
N VAL A 12 -9.52 -3.55 -15.28
CA VAL A 12 -9.58 -3.09 -13.88
C VAL A 12 -8.23 -3.32 -13.23
N MET A 13 -7.62 -2.23 -12.77
CA MET A 13 -6.36 -2.24 -12.02
C MET A 13 -6.64 -2.09 -10.52
N SER A 14 -5.66 -2.46 -9.69
CA SER A 14 -5.74 -2.34 -8.23
C SER A 14 -4.77 -1.29 -7.68
N ASN A 15 -4.50 -0.22 -8.43
CA ASN A 15 -3.63 0.84 -7.94
C ASN A 15 -4.40 1.80 -7.04
N GLU A 16 -3.80 2.09 -5.89
CA GLU A 16 -4.30 2.91 -4.81
C GLU A 16 -4.01 4.41 -5.01
N TRP A 17 -4.51 5.26 -4.09
CA TRP A 17 -4.26 6.70 -4.10
C TRP A 17 -2.76 7.02 -4.02
N SER A 18 -2.04 6.41 -3.06
CA SER A 18 -0.63 6.69 -2.79
C SER A 18 0.33 6.17 -3.86
N ALA A 19 -0.13 5.34 -4.79
CA ALA A 19 0.63 5.00 -6.00
C ALA A 19 0.94 6.24 -6.88
N SER A 20 0.23 7.36 -6.67
CA SER A 20 0.49 8.63 -7.35
C SER A 20 1.58 9.47 -6.67
N VAL A 21 2.02 9.12 -5.46
CA VAL A 21 2.98 9.92 -4.68
C VAL A 21 4.41 9.73 -5.18
N GLY A 22 5.16 10.84 -5.25
CA GLY A 22 6.57 10.83 -5.61
C GLY A 22 7.42 9.97 -4.69
N THR A 23 8.45 9.33 -5.23
CA THR A 23 9.43 8.55 -4.47
C THR A 23 10.59 9.42 -3.99
N VAL A 24 11.06 10.34 -4.85
CA VAL A 24 12.16 11.26 -4.56
C VAL A 24 11.96 12.58 -5.31
N GLU A 25 12.49 13.66 -4.78
CA GLU A 25 12.61 14.95 -5.47
C GLU A 25 14.04 15.12 -6.01
N VAL A 26 14.17 15.42 -7.30
CA VAL A 26 15.46 15.71 -7.96
C VAL A 26 15.32 17.02 -8.73
N ASP A 27 16.14 18.01 -8.42
CA ASP A 27 16.11 19.35 -9.04
C ASP A 27 14.71 20.00 -9.04
N GLY A 28 13.96 19.83 -7.94
CA GLY A 28 12.59 20.32 -7.78
C GLY A 28 11.53 19.56 -8.60
N ARG A 29 11.87 18.36 -9.09
CA ARG A 29 10.95 17.48 -9.81
C ARG A 29 10.69 16.20 -9.03
N SER A 30 9.42 15.89 -8.87
CA SER A 30 8.97 14.64 -8.28
C SER A 30 9.18 13.47 -9.23
N ILE A 31 9.96 12.49 -8.80
CA ILE A 31 10.21 11.23 -9.52
C ILE A 31 9.44 10.12 -8.81
N ASN A 32 8.47 9.52 -9.50
CA ASN A 32 7.73 8.35 -9.04
C ASN A 32 8.22 7.09 -9.79
N HIS A 33 8.88 6.17 -9.09
CA HIS A 33 9.38 4.93 -9.69
C HIS A 33 8.26 3.98 -10.16
N GLN A 34 7.02 4.23 -9.73
CA GLN A 34 5.80 3.53 -10.10
C GLN A 34 4.85 4.41 -10.92
N TYR A 35 5.36 5.37 -11.71
CA TYR A 35 4.52 6.30 -12.47
C TYR A 35 3.36 5.64 -13.24
N SER A 36 3.57 4.45 -13.81
CA SER A 36 2.54 3.67 -14.52
C SER A 36 1.35 3.22 -13.65
N LYS A 37 1.45 3.36 -12.33
CA LYS A 37 0.37 3.11 -11.36
C LYS A 37 -0.29 4.40 -10.87
N GLY A 38 0.20 5.58 -11.25
CA GLY A 38 -0.33 6.87 -10.81
C GLY A 38 -1.58 7.31 -11.57
N GLU A 39 -2.34 8.23 -10.97
CA GLU A 39 -3.54 8.83 -11.59
C GLU A 39 -3.20 9.52 -12.92
N ALA A 40 -2.09 10.23 -13.00
CA ALA A 40 -1.69 10.96 -14.20
C ALA A 40 -1.46 10.03 -15.40
N PHE A 41 -0.85 8.86 -15.16
CA PHE A 41 -0.69 7.83 -16.18
C PHE A 41 -2.05 7.23 -16.57
N GLU A 42 -2.89 6.90 -15.59
CA GLU A 42 -4.23 6.35 -15.82
C GLU A 42 -5.08 7.29 -16.69
N ASN A 43 -5.09 8.59 -16.37
CA ASN A 43 -5.77 9.61 -17.16
C ASN A 43 -5.20 9.70 -18.59
N SER A 44 -3.88 9.70 -18.73
CA SER A 44 -3.21 9.79 -20.04
C SER A 44 -3.52 8.57 -20.92
N LEU A 45 -3.47 7.38 -20.35
CA LEU A 45 -3.80 6.14 -21.07
C LEU A 45 -5.28 6.13 -21.48
N ARG A 46 -6.20 6.55 -20.60
CA ARG A 46 -7.62 6.70 -20.93
C ARG A 46 -7.84 7.64 -22.10
N SER A 47 -7.14 8.78 -22.16
CA SER A 47 -7.21 9.70 -23.30
C SER A 47 -6.77 9.03 -24.61
N VAL A 48 -5.65 8.30 -24.59
CA VAL A 48 -5.18 7.55 -25.76
C VAL A 48 -6.21 6.51 -26.21
N LEU A 49 -6.81 5.76 -25.28
CA LEU A 49 -7.85 4.77 -25.61
C LEU A 49 -9.11 5.42 -26.19
N ALA A 50 -9.50 6.59 -25.69
CA ALA A 50 -10.62 7.37 -26.22
C ALA A 50 -10.36 7.78 -27.68
N GLU A 51 -9.15 8.24 -27.99
CA GLU A 51 -8.76 8.69 -29.33
C GLU A 51 -8.55 7.55 -30.33
N THR A 52 -8.05 6.40 -29.87
CA THR A 52 -7.54 5.33 -30.78
C THR A 52 -8.45 4.11 -30.88
N LEU A 53 -9.26 3.82 -29.85
CA LEU A 53 -10.08 2.60 -29.76
C LEU A 53 -11.54 2.90 -29.45
N ALA A 54 -12.02 4.09 -29.82
CA ALA A 54 -13.37 4.56 -29.52
C ALA A 54 -13.72 4.44 -28.02
N GLY A 55 -12.74 4.64 -27.14
CA GLY A 55 -12.90 4.60 -25.69
C GLY A 55 -12.99 3.19 -25.10
N ARG A 56 -12.57 2.14 -25.81
CA ARG A 56 -12.65 0.75 -25.31
C ARG A 56 -11.30 0.03 -25.29
N PRO A 57 -11.06 -0.85 -24.31
CA PRO A 57 -11.85 -1.07 -23.11
C PRO A 57 -11.76 0.13 -22.14
N ASP A 58 -12.72 0.25 -21.21
CA ASP A 58 -12.58 1.12 -20.05
C ASP A 58 -11.28 0.76 -19.31
N TYR A 59 -10.50 1.74 -18.89
CA TYR A 59 -9.30 1.53 -18.09
C TYR A 59 -9.37 2.36 -16.83
N PHE A 60 -9.33 1.72 -15.66
CA PHE A 60 -9.36 2.43 -14.38
C PHE A 60 -8.74 1.58 -13.27
N SER A 61 -8.29 2.24 -12.20
CA SER A 61 -7.89 1.55 -10.96
C SER A 61 -9.04 1.59 -9.96
N LEU A 62 -9.57 0.42 -9.58
CA LEU A 62 -10.68 0.30 -8.64
C LEU A 62 -10.35 0.86 -7.26
N LEU A 63 -9.07 0.77 -6.87
CA LEU A 63 -8.57 1.27 -5.59
C LEU A 63 -8.09 2.72 -5.64
N ARG A 64 -8.19 3.41 -6.79
CA ARG A 64 -7.68 4.78 -6.96
C ARG A 64 -8.08 5.74 -5.84
N PRO A 65 -9.34 5.73 -5.37
CA PRO A 65 -9.74 6.68 -4.35
C PRO A 65 -9.37 6.27 -2.93
N PHE A 66 -8.70 5.13 -2.71
CA PHE A 66 -8.44 4.64 -1.35
C PHE A 66 -6.96 4.69 -1.02
N THR A 67 -6.66 5.06 0.22
CA THR A 67 -5.32 4.96 0.82
C THR A 67 -4.99 3.49 1.12
N GLU A 68 -3.70 3.16 1.26
CA GLU A 68 -3.28 1.86 1.80
C GLU A 68 -3.84 1.62 3.20
N LEU A 69 -3.96 2.66 4.04
CA LEU A 69 -4.58 2.53 5.36
C LEU A 69 -6.06 2.11 5.28
N TRP A 70 -6.82 2.71 4.35
CA TRP A 70 -8.20 2.31 4.08
C TRP A 70 -8.27 0.87 3.58
N ILE A 71 -7.40 0.51 2.63
CA ILE A 71 -7.33 -0.83 2.05
C ILE A 71 -6.97 -1.85 3.12
N ALA A 72 -6.01 -1.56 3.99
CA ALA A 72 -5.60 -2.41 5.10
C ALA A 72 -6.76 -2.66 6.08
N ARG A 73 -7.52 -1.62 6.45
CA ARG A 73 -8.73 -1.77 7.27
C ARG A 73 -9.75 -2.69 6.59
N ARG A 74 -9.96 -2.51 5.29
CA ARG A 74 -10.92 -3.32 4.53
C ARG A 74 -10.44 -4.78 4.40
N PHE A 75 -9.16 -4.99 4.11
CA PHE A 75 -8.53 -6.30 3.98
C PHE A 75 -8.55 -7.10 5.29
N ALA A 76 -8.40 -6.44 6.43
CA ALA A 76 -8.46 -7.07 7.75
C ALA A 76 -9.79 -7.81 8.02
N ALA A 77 -10.87 -7.47 7.29
CA ALA A 77 -12.15 -8.18 7.37
C ALA A 77 -12.22 -9.47 6.53
N TYR A 78 -11.14 -9.86 5.82
CA TYR A 78 -11.12 -11.03 4.94
C TYR A 78 -10.06 -12.07 5.35
N PRO A 79 -10.24 -12.75 6.51
CA PRO A 79 -9.26 -13.68 7.06
C PRO A 79 -8.96 -14.87 6.13
N GLN A 80 -9.86 -15.23 5.24
CA GLN A 80 -9.65 -16.30 4.25
C GLN A 80 -8.47 -16.06 3.30
N TYR A 81 -7.96 -14.82 3.20
CA TYR A 81 -6.83 -14.49 2.33
C TYR A 81 -5.50 -14.41 3.07
N PHE A 82 -5.48 -14.51 4.40
CA PHE A 82 -4.26 -14.29 5.20
C PHE A 82 -3.16 -15.33 4.92
N ASP A 83 -3.53 -16.54 4.51
CA ASP A 83 -2.57 -17.60 4.15
C ASP A 83 -2.09 -17.52 2.68
N HIS A 84 -2.68 -16.63 1.88
CA HIS A 84 -2.46 -16.60 0.42
C HIS A 84 -1.76 -15.33 -0.06
N PHE A 85 -2.00 -14.19 0.61
CA PHE A 85 -1.42 -12.94 0.16
C PHE A 85 0.08 -12.88 0.44
N ARG A 86 0.83 -12.30 -0.51
CA ARG A 86 2.27 -12.14 -0.39
C ARG A 86 2.75 -11.01 -1.28
N SER A 87 3.45 -10.05 -0.69
CA SER A 87 4.10 -8.96 -1.43
C SER A 87 5.59 -8.82 -1.10
N CYS A 88 6.14 -9.71 -0.25
CA CYS A 88 7.55 -9.71 0.14
C CYS A 88 8.51 -9.59 -1.06
N ASN A 89 9.40 -8.61 -1.05
CA ASN A 89 10.38 -8.40 -2.13
C ASN A 89 11.21 -9.66 -2.41
N ARG A 90 11.54 -10.46 -1.39
CA ARG A 90 12.31 -11.70 -1.54
C ARG A 90 11.52 -12.84 -2.17
N ALA A 91 10.18 -12.81 -2.12
CA ALA A 91 9.35 -13.80 -2.82
C ALA A 91 9.27 -13.55 -4.33
N PHE A 92 9.52 -12.31 -4.78
CA PHE A 92 9.44 -11.89 -6.18
C PHE A 92 10.82 -11.53 -6.77
N HIS A 93 11.92 -12.08 -6.23
CA HIS A 93 13.25 -11.95 -6.83
C HIS A 93 13.24 -12.37 -8.30
N LEU A 94 13.89 -11.61 -9.19
CA LEU A 94 13.89 -11.96 -10.62
C LEU A 94 14.46 -13.35 -10.87
N ASP A 95 15.60 -13.65 -10.23
CA ASP A 95 16.20 -14.97 -10.20
C ASP A 95 15.33 -15.96 -9.39
N PRO A 96 14.73 -16.97 -10.04
CA PRO A 96 13.89 -17.95 -9.37
C PRO A 96 14.61 -18.74 -8.27
N ALA A 97 15.92 -18.97 -8.40
CA ALA A 97 16.69 -19.72 -7.41
C ALA A 97 16.83 -18.98 -6.07
N ARG A 98 16.57 -17.67 -6.06
CA ARG A 98 16.66 -16.81 -4.88
C ARG A 98 15.29 -16.46 -4.29
N ARG A 99 14.19 -16.89 -4.93
CA ARG A 99 12.84 -16.60 -4.46
C ARG A 99 12.52 -17.35 -3.19
N LEU A 100 11.97 -16.64 -2.21
CA LEU A 100 11.38 -17.26 -1.03
C LEU A 100 9.92 -17.64 -1.31
N ASP A 101 9.52 -18.78 -0.77
CA ASP A 101 8.16 -19.28 -0.76
C ASP A 101 7.30 -18.72 0.39
N ARG A 102 7.83 -17.71 1.09
CA ARG A 102 7.28 -17.15 2.33
C ARG A 102 7.66 -15.69 2.51
N TRP A 103 7.12 -15.06 3.55
CA TRP A 103 7.59 -13.74 3.98
C TRP A 103 8.99 -13.83 4.59
N CYS A 104 9.88 -12.90 4.21
CA CYS A 104 11.23 -12.86 4.80
C CYS A 104 11.25 -12.19 6.18
N GLY A 105 10.20 -11.45 6.55
CA GLY A 105 10.07 -10.74 7.82
C GLY A 105 11.02 -9.55 8.01
N ARG A 106 11.76 -9.13 6.97
CA ARG A 106 12.87 -8.15 7.12
C ARG A 106 13.02 -7.10 6.02
N CYS A 107 12.43 -7.31 4.84
CA CYS A 107 12.52 -6.31 3.76
C CYS A 107 11.52 -5.17 3.98
N ASP A 108 11.70 -4.05 3.30
CA ASP A 108 10.88 -2.85 3.49
C ASP A 108 9.38 -3.12 3.21
N LYS A 109 9.06 -3.99 2.25
CA LYS A 109 7.67 -4.42 2.01
C LYS A 109 7.10 -5.28 3.13
N CYS A 110 7.91 -6.09 3.83
CA CYS A 110 7.44 -6.81 5.02
C CYS A 110 7.15 -5.82 6.15
N CYS A 111 8.10 -4.92 6.44
CA CYS A 111 7.93 -3.90 7.48
C CYS A 111 6.68 -3.03 7.20
N PHE A 112 6.48 -2.61 5.95
CA PHE A 112 5.33 -1.83 5.55
C PHE A 112 4.01 -2.59 5.74
N ILE A 113 3.90 -3.83 5.25
CA ILE A 113 2.68 -4.63 5.37
C ILE A 113 2.33 -4.92 6.83
N ASP A 114 3.34 -5.22 7.65
CA ASP A 114 3.13 -5.42 9.07
C ASP A 114 2.62 -4.13 9.75
N LEU A 115 3.27 -3.00 9.48
CA LEU A 115 2.88 -1.71 10.05
C LEU A 115 1.47 -1.29 9.64
N ILE A 116 1.12 -1.36 8.36
CA ILE A 116 -0.16 -0.85 7.85
C ILE A 116 -1.35 -1.71 8.31
N LEU A 117 -1.13 -3.01 8.59
CA LEU A 117 -2.15 -3.93 9.11
C LEU A 117 -2.24 -3.95 10.64
N ALA A 118 -1.18 -3.60 11.36
CA ALA A 118 -1.14 -3.62 12.83
C ALA A 118 -2.26 -2.80 13.55
N PRO A 119 -2.81 -1.72 12.98
CA PRO A 119 -4.00 -1.08 13.54
C PRO A 119 -5.24 -1.97 13.59
N PHE A 120 -5.36 -2.94 12.68
CA PHE A 120 -6.61 -3.65 12.39
C PHE A 120 -6.54 -5.15 12.68
N LEU A 121 -5.34 -5.73 12.74
CA LEU A 121 -5.11 -7.13 13.06
C LEU A 121 -4.38 -7.28 14.40
N ASP A 122 -4.75 -8.33 15.13
CA ASP A 122 -4.09 -8.64 16.41
C ASP A 122 -2.66 -9.19 16.20
N GLU A 123 -1.81 -9.02 17.22
CA GLU A 123 -0.43 -9.53 17.21
C GLU A 123 -0.35 -11.03 16.87
N PRO A 124 -1.15 -11.93 17.50
CA PRO A 124 -1.10 -13.35 17.16
C PRO A 124 -1.40 -13.65 15.68
N THR A 125 -2.30 -12.89 15.04
CA THR A 125 -2.62 -13.03 13.63
C THR A 125 -1.47 -12.57 12.75
N LEU A 126 -0.90 -11.39 13.00
CA LEU A 126 0.23 -10.90 12.22
C LEU A 126 1.47 -11.78 12.40
N ARG A 127 1.71 -12.29 13.61
CA ARG A 127 2.75 -13.30 13.85
C ARG A 127 2.54 -14.58 13.04
N ARG A 128 1.31 -15.04 12.83
CA ARG A 128 1.03 -16.18 11.93
C ARG A 128 1.28 -15.84 10.46
N VAL A 129 0.80 -14.68 10.00
CA VAL A 129 1.01 -14.20 8.60
C VAL A 129 2.50 -14.22 8.23
N PHE A 130 3.37 -13.81 9.15
CA PHE A 130 4.81 -13.76 8.93
C PHE A 130 5.57 -15.03 9.34
N ASP A 131 4.90 -16.17 9.54
CA ASP A 131 5.51 -17.43 9.99
C ASP A 131 6.40 -17.27 11.23
N GLY A 132 5.91 -16.51 12.22
CA GLY A 132 6.62 -16.20 13.46
C GLY A 132 7.70 -15.12 13.34
N ARG A 133 7.90 -14.52 12.16
CA ARG A 133 8.91 -13.49 11.89
C ARG A 133 8.28 -12.12 11.66
N GLU A 134 7.34 -11.75 12.53
CA GLU A 134 6.67 -10.46 12.48
C GLU A 134 7.69 -9.30 12.58
N PRO A 135 7.76 -8.41 11.58
CA PRO A 135 8.72 -7.29 11.59
C PRO A 135 8.68 -6.38 12.82
N LEU A 136 7.49 -6.04 13.35
CA LEU A 136 7.31 -5.20 14.54
C LEU A 136 7.83 -5.87 15.82
N ALA A 137 8.03 -7.20 15.80
CA ALA A 137 8.63 -7.95 16.90
C ALA A 137 10.18 -7.99 16.85
N ASP A 138 10.81 -7.44 15.81
CA ASP A 138 12.28 -7.45 15.64
C ASP A 138 12.87 -6.03 15.85
N PRO A 139 13.46 -5.73 17.03
CA PRO A 139 14.07 -4.43 17.31
C PRO A 139 15.21 -4.04 16.35
N ALA A 140 15.84 -5.01 15.67
CA ALA A 140 16.87 -4.71 14.68
C ALA A 140 16.31 -3.99 13.43
N LEU A 141 14.99 -3.98 13.25
CA LEU A 141 14.32 -3.35 12.12
C LEU A 141 13.84 -1.92 12.37
N VAL A 142 14.08 -1.35 13.56
CA VAL A 142 13.68 0.04 13.90
C VAL A 142 14.06 1.04 12.82
N GLY A 143 15.30 0.97 12.30
CA GLY A 143 15.76 1.87 11.24
C GLY A 143 14.92 1.80 9.95
N ARG A 144 14.40 0.62 9.59
CA ARG A 144 13.53 0.47 8.42
C ARG A 144 12.16 1.12 8.64
N PHE A 145 11.59 0.94 9.83
CA PHE A 145 10.34 1.62 10.17
C PHE A 145 10.53 3.15 10.22
N GLN A 146 11.64 3.63 10.79
CA GLN A 146 11.99 5.06 10.74
C GLN A 146 12.07 5.58 9.31
N ALA A 147 12.63 4.82 8.37
CA ALA A 147 12.64 5.19 6.95
C ALA A 147 11.23 5.23 6.33
N LEU A 148 10.36 4.28 6.67
CA LEU A 148 8.95 4.31 6.23
C LEU A 148 8.18 5.53 6.77
N LEU A 149 8.52 5.99 7.97
CA LEU A 149 7.93 7.17 8.60
C LEU A 149 8.62 8.49 8.19
N GLY A 150 9.63 8.44 7.31
CA GLY A 150 10.41 9.63 6.93
C GLY A 150 11.13 10.27 8.12
N LEU A 151 11.56 9.47 9.09
CA LEU A 151 12.34 9.90 10.27
C LEU A 151 13.84 9.67 10.09
N SER A 152 14.25 8.88 9.09
CA SER A 152 15.67 8.72 8.72
C SER A 152 16.14 9.88 7.84
N SER A 153 17.44 10.18 7.89
CA SER A 153 18.09 11.04 6.91
C SER A 153 18.22 10.39 5.51
N GLU A 154 18.02 9.07 5.44
CA GLU A 154 17.91 8.35 4.17
C GLU A 154 16.52 8.59 3.56
N ASN A 155 16.48 8.64 2.22
CA ASN A 155 15.23 8.77 1.48
C ASN A 155 14.30 7.57 1.73
N LYS A 156 13.01 7.76 1.49
CA LYS A 156 12.01 6.68 1.43
C LYS A 156 12.58 5.51 0.62
N PRO A 157 12.38 4.24 1.05
CA PRO A 157 12.84 3.08 0.29
C PRO A 157 12.41 3.15 -1.18
N TRP A 158 13.31 2.79 -2.09
CA TRP A 158 13.01 2.69 -3.53
C TRP A 158 12.22 1.42 -3.84
N GLU A 159 11.09 1.27 -3.15
CA GLU A 159 10.26 0.08 -3.12
C GLU A 159 8.79 0.50 -3.14
N CYS A 160 7.91 -0.40 -3.57
CA CYS A 160 6.47 -0.13 -3.64
C CYS A 160 5.82 -0.19 -2.26
N VAL A 161 6.14 0.77 -1.39
CA VAL A 161 5.58 0.94 -0.03
C VAL A 161 4.72 2.21 0.05
N GLY A 162 3.74 2.21 0.97
CA GLY A 162 2.76 3.28 1.12
C GLY A 162 3.37 4.63 1.48
N ASP A 163 2.51 5.66 1.56
CA ASP A 163 2.95 7.01 1.86
C ASP A 163 3.47 7.16 3.31
N VAL A 164 4.38 8.12 3.52
CA VAL A 164 4.96 8.43 4.84
C VAL A 164 3.86 8.79 5.84
N THR A 165 2.87 9.54 5.38
CA THR A 165 1.73 9.99 6.18
C THR A 165 0.91 8.81 6.67
N GLU A 166 0.61 7.87 5.79
CA GLU A 166 -0.13 6.65 6.12
C GLU A 166 0.63 5.76 7.12
N CYS A 167 1.95 5.63 6.97
CA CYS A 167 2.78 4.89 7.90
C CYS A 167 2.80 5.52 9.30
N ARG A 168 2.81 6.86 9.37
CA ARG A 168 2.73 7.59 10.65
C ARG A 168 1.39 7.38 11.34
N VAL A 169 0.29 7.51 10.60
CA VAL A 169 -1.06 7.28 11.13
C VAL A 169 -1.25 5.81 11.54
N ALA A 170 -0.75 4.85 10.78
CA ALA A 170 -0.76 3.44 11.16
C ALA A 170 0.00 3.21 12.48
N THR A 171 1.16 3.85 12.66
CA THR A 171 1.91 3.78 13.92
C THR A 171 1.11 4.35 15.09
N LEU A 172 0.45 5.50 14.90
CA LEU A 172 -0.39 6.15 15.92
C LEU A 172 -1.59 5.29 16.33
N LEU A 173 -2.20 4.58 15.39
CA LEU A 173 -3.30 3.67 15.68
C LEU A 173 -2.83 2.37 16.33
N ALA A 174 -1.66 1.86 15.95
CA ALA A 174 -1.13 0.59 16.45
C ALA A 174 -0.51 0.71 17.85
N ALA A 175 0.24 1.78 18.13
CA ALA A 175 0.97 1.99 19.37
C ALA A 175 0.14 1.90 20.67
N PRO A 176 -1.08 2.46 20.76
CA PRO A 176 -1.88 2.40 21.99
C PRO A 176 -2.62 1.07 22.19
N ARG A 177 -2.57 0.15 21.21
CA ARG A 177 -3.29 -1.12 21.32
C ARG A 177 -2.70 -1.99 22.42
N ARG A 178 -3.58 -2.65 23.19
CA ARG A 178 -3.17 -3.48 24.35
C ARG A 178 -2.27 -4.65 23.95
N ASP A 179 -2.53 -5.28 22.81
CA ASP A 179 -1.72 -6.38 22.26
C ASP A 179 -0.39 -5.91 21.64
N ARG A 180 -0.19 -4.59 21.54
CA ARG A 180 1.06 -3.95 21.11
C ARG A 180 1.84 -3.32 22.26
N ALA A 181 1.29 -3.38 23.48
CA ALA A 181 1.99 -2.93 24.68
C ALA A 181 3.32 -3.68 24.83
N GLY A 182 4.42 -2.93 24.94
CA GLY A 182 5.77 -3.51 25.05
C GLY A 182 6.50 -3.75 23.72
N SER A 183 5.89 -3.44 22.58
CA SER A 183 6.62 -3.42 21.29
C SER A 183 7.74 -2.37 21.33
N ALA A 184 9.00 -2.83 21.41
CA ALA A 184 10.18 -1.97 21.39
C ALA A 184 10.27 -1.14 20.11
N VAL A 185 9.82 -1.68 18.97
CA VAL A 185 9.80 -0.97 17.69
C VAL A 185 8.86 0.23 17.74
N LEU A 186 7.56 0.01 17.99
CA LEU A 186 6.57 1.10 18.10
C LEU A 186 6.96 2.15 19.16
N ALA A 187 7.53 1.75 20.30
CA ALA A 187 8.01 2.68 21.31
C ALA A 187 9.17 3.57 20.79
N ALA A 188 10.07 3.01 19.98
CA ALA A 188 11.22 3.73 19.41
C ALA A 188 10.85 4.67 18.24
N LEU A 189 9.66 4.54 17.65
CA LEU A 189 9.16 5.46 16.62
C LEU A 189 8.69 6.80 17.21
N GLY A 190 8.57 6.88 18.54
CA GLY A 190 8.32 8.11 19.28
C GLY A 190 6.88 8.64 19.13
N PRO A 191 6.57 9.78 19.76
CA PRO A 191 5.33 10.47 19.51
C PRO A 191 5.34 11.03 18.08
N LEU A 192 4.30 10.73 17.32
CA LEU A 192 4.13 11.25 15.96
C LEU A 192 3.04 12.34 15.96
N SER A 193 3.08 13.22 14.95
CA SER A 193 1.98 14.16 14.70
C SER A 193 0.73 13.37 14.34
N GLY A 194 -0.41 13.74 14.93
CA GLY A 194 -1.73 13.19 14.61
C GLY A 194 -2.37 13.74 13.35
N GLU A 195 -1.63 14.50 12.53
CA GLU A 195 -2.12 15.11 11.31
C GLU A 195 -1.52 14.44 10.06
N PRO A 196 -2.35 14.11 9.04
CA PRO A 196 -3.82 14.11 9.06
C PRO A 196 -4.35 13.03 10.02
N THR A 197 -5.59 13.20 10.43
CA THR A 197 -6.29 12.28 11.32
C THR A 197 -6.51 10.92 10.63
N PRO A 198 -6.64 9.83 11.40
CA PRO A 198 -7.08 8.54 10.87
C PRO A 198 -8.35 8.63 10.04
N GLU A 199 -9.33 9.41 10.49
CA GLU A 199 -10.62 9.59 9.83
C GLU A 199 -10.45 10.17 8.43
N GLU A 200 -9.57 11.16 8.25
CA GLU A 200 -9.27 11.73 6.94
C GLU A 200 -8.74 10.66 6.00
N LEU A 201 -7.76 9.85 6.42
CA LEU A 201 -7.19 8.79 5.58
C LEU A 201 -8.11 7.58 5.34
N LEU A 202 -9.19 7.45 6.10
CA LEU A 202 -10.13 6.34 6.05
C LEU A 202 -11.42 6.68 5.29
N THR A 203 -11.36 7.68 4.41
CA THR A 203 -12.40 8.07 3.46
C THR A 203 -11.87 8.08 2.02
N PRO A 204 -12.72 8.12 0.98
CA PRO A 204 -12.26 8.28 -0.40
C PRO A 204 -11.49 9.59 -0.64
N HIS A 205 -10.40 9.52 -1.43
CA HIS A 205 -9.50 10.62 -1.75
C HIS A 205 -9.28 10.80 -3.25
N GLY A 206 -9.07 12.06 -3.64
CA GLY A 206 -8.57 12.40 -4.95
C GLY A 206 -9.53 12.04 -6.10
N ARG A 207 -9.04 12.28 -7.31
CA ARG A 207 -9.78 11.98 -8.53
C ARG A 207 -9.67 10.49 -8.86
N HIS A 208 -10.77 9.89 -9.30
CA HIS A 208 -10.80 8.53 -9.83
C HIS A 208 -11.61 8.44 -11.12
N PHE A 209 -11.49 7.29 -11.80
CA PHE A 209 -12.18 7.00 -13.06
C PHE A 209 -13.05 5.74 -13.00
N VAL A 210 -13.30 5.23 -11.79
CA VAL A 210 -14.17 4.07 -11.56
C VAL A 210 -15.58 4.37 -12.09
N PRO A 211 -16.08 3.62 -13.09
CA PRO A 211 -17.46 3.78 -13.56
C PRO A 211 -18.47 3.29 -12.52
N ASP A 212 -19.68 3.88 -12.47
CA ASP A 212 -20.73 3.55 -11.49
C ASP A 212 -21.02 2.04 -11.39
N ARG A 213 -21.00 1.31 -12.52
CA ARG A 213 -21.22 -0.15 -12.56
C ARG A 213 -20.16 -0.97 -11.81
N TYR A 214 -19.05 -0.36 -11.46
CA TYR A 214 -17.94 -0.94 -10.69
C TYR A 214 -17.68 -0.23 -9.37
N ALA A 215 -18.37 0.88 -9.10
CA ALA A 215 -18.16 1.66 -7.90
C ALA A 215 -18.63 0.86 -6.67
N PRO A 216 -17.78 0.68 -5.64
CA PRO A 216 -18.24 0.15 -4.37
C PRO A 216 -19.18 1.14 -3.68
N ASP A 217 -19.97 0.66 -2.72
CA ASP A 217 -20.91 1.49 -1.94
C ASP A 217 -20.22 2.74 -1.33
N ASP A 218 -18.95 2.63 -0.96
CA ASP A 218 -18.15 3.75 -0.44
C ASP A 218 -17.98 4.94 -1.43
N LEU A 219 -18.25 4.74 -2.72
CA LEU A 219 -18.20 5.77 -3.77
C LEU A 219 -19.58 6.15 -4.32
N LEU A 220 -20.63 5.43 -3.95
CA LEU A 220 -21.99 5.67 -4.41
C LEU A 220 -22.70 6.56 -3.38
N VAL A 221 -22.69 7.87 -3.61
CA VAL A 221 -23.45 8.87 -2.82
C VAL A 221 -24.74 9.23 -3.52
#